data_AF-A0A8T3MWR8-F1
#
_entry.id   AF-A0A8T3MWR8-F1
#
_cell.length_a   1.000
_cell.length_b   1.000
_cell.length_c   1.000
_cell.angle_alpha   90.00
_cell.angle_beta   90.00
_cell.angle_gamma   90.00
#
_symmetry.space_group_name_H-M   'P 1'
#
loop_
_entity.id
_entity.type
_entity.pdbx_description
1 polymer ?
#
loop_
_entity_poly.entity_id
_entity_poly.type
_entity_poly.pdbx_seq_one_letter_code
_entity_poly.pdbx_strand_id
1 'polypeptide(L)'
;MSESTVTDRAARPRLSERYRRFLPITAATPELTLGEGGTPLVHLRRLGAELGLEHLYAKVEGQNPTGSFKDRGMVVAVSKAVEAGAQAIICASTGNTSASAAAYGAAAGLEVVVVLPAGQIALGKLLQALVAGARVVAVEGNFDHALRIVRELADDSRHPITLVNSVN
;
A
#
# COMPACT_ATOMS: atom_id res chain seq x y z
N MET A 1 47.67 -11.45 -0.27
CA MET A 1 46.63 -10.89 0.63
C MET A 1 45.34 -10.84 -0.15
N SER A 2 44.33 -11.58 0.33
CA SER A 2 43.12 -11.96 -0.40
C SER A 2 42.22 -10.79 -0.78
N GLU A 3 41.88 -10.69 -2.06
CA GLU A 3 40.71 -9.96 -2.53
C GLU A 3 39.45 -10.57 -1.90
N SER A 4 38.78 -9.80 -1.04
CA SER A 4 37.45 -10.16 -0.57
C SER A 4 36.47 -9.99 -1.73
N THR A 5 36.10 -11.10 -2.36
CA THR A 5 34.91 -11.17 -3.21
C THR A 5 33.70 -10.73 -2.39
N VAL A 6 33.27 -9.48 -2.58
CA VAL A 6 31.90 -9.06 -2.30
C VAL A 6 31.04 -9.99 -3.14
N THR A 7 30.42 -10.97 -2.51
CA THR A 7 29.43 -11.82 -3.17
C THR A 7 28.32 -10.89 -3.62
N ASP A 8 28.19 -10.73 -4.94
CA ASP A 8 27.07 -10.07 -5.58
C ASP A 8 25.79 -10.78 -5.11
N ARG A 9 25.18 -10.24 -4.06
CA ARG A 9 23.88 -10.70 -3.59
C ARG A 9 22.90 -10.25 -4.66
N ALA A 10 22.61 -11.17 -5.58
CA ALA A 10 21.52 -11.02 -6.54
C ALA A 10 20.33 -10.33 -5.86
N ALA A 11 19.88 -9.21 -6.44
CA ALA A 11 18.81 -8.41 -5.88
C ALA A 11 17.63 -9.32 -5.54
N ARG A 12 17.09 -9.19 -4.32
CA ARG A 12 15.93 -10.00 -3.92
C ARG A 12 14.79 -9.73 -4.90
N PRO A 13 14.13 -10.77 -5.43
CA PRO A 13 13.06 -10.58 -6.40
C PRO A 13 11.93 -9.77 -5.78
N ARG A 14 11.32 -8.90 -6.58
CA ARG A 14 10.20 -8.04 -6.16
C ARG A 14 9.02 -8.91 -5.73
N LEU A 15 8.12 -8.35 -4.90
CA LEU A 15 6.93 -9.08 -4.45
C LEU A 15 6.10 -9.58 -5.66
N SER A 16 5.83 -8.70 -6.62
CA SER A 16 5.06 -8.99 -7.83
C SER A 16 5.70 -10.08 -8.68
N GLU A 17 7.02 -10.09 -8.82
CA GLU A 17 7.78 -11.12 -9.55
C GLU A 17 7.74 -12.47 -8.83
N ARG A 18 8.10 -12.47 -7.54
CA ARG A 18 8.22 -13.68 -6.73
C ARG A 18 6.89 -14.42 -6.61
N TYR A 19 5.79 -13.69 -6.52
CA TYR A 19 4.46 -14.25 -6.30
C TYR A 19 3.54 -14.13 -7.52
N ARG A 20 4.07 -13.79 -8.71
CA ARG A 20 3.30 -13.53 -9.94
C ARG A 20 2.23 -14.59 -10.22
N ARG A 21 2.58 -15.87 -10.10
CA ARG A 21 1.68 -17.00 -10.36
C ARG A 21 0.46 -17.10 -9.43
N PHE A 22 0.46 -16.38 -8.31
CA PHE A 22 -0.61 -16.36 -7.31
C PHE A 22 -1.35 -15.02 -7.29
N LEU A 23 -0.92 -14.05 -8.10
CA LEU A 23 -1.49 -12.71 -8.14
C LEU A 23 -2.21 -12.51 -9.48
N PRO A 24 -3.20 -11.61 -9.55
CA PRO A 24 -3.93 -11.32 -10.79
C PRO A 24 -3.13 -10.44 -11.77
N ILE A 25 -1.82 -10.70 -11.91
CA ILE A 25 -0.87 -9.93 -12.70
C ILE A 25 -0.73 -10.59 -14.09
N THR A 26 -1.06 -9.84 -15.13
CA THR A 26 -0.99 -10.28 -16.53
C THR A 26 0.20 -9.63 -17.25
N ALA A 27 0.37 -9.91 -18.53
CA ALA A 27 1.35 -9.20 -19.36
C ALA A 27 1.00 -7.72 -19.58
N ALA A 28 -0.28 -7.34 -19.39
CA ALA A 28 -0.73 -5.95 -19.49
C ALA A 28 -0.60 -5.20 -18.16
N THR A 29 -0.41 -5.89 -17.03
CA THR A 29 -0.21 -5.24 -15.73
C THR A 29 1.16 -4.54 -15.71
N PRO A 30 1.21 -3.22 -15.42
CA PRO A 30 2.47 -2.49 -15.37
C PRO A 30 3.36 -2.96 -14.23
N GLU A 31 4.67 -2.81 -14.42
CA GLU A 31 5.66 -3.08 -13.38
C GLU A 31 5.74 -1.89 -12.41
N LEU A 32 4.91 -1.93 -11.36
CA LEU A 32 5.00 -1.02 -10.23
C LEU A 32 5.69 -1.70 -9.05
N THR A 33 6.55 -0.95 -8.36
CA THR A 33 7.20 -1.38 -7.12
C THR A 33 7.75 -0.17 -6.38
N LEU A 34 7.69 -0.19 -5.05
CA LEU A 34 8.50 0.68 -4.19
C LEU A 34 9.55 -0.10 -3.39
N GLY A 35 9.69 -1.40 -3.67
CA GLY A 35 10.60 -2.31 -2.98
C GLY A 35 9.94 -3.06 -1.83
N GLU A 36 8.61 -3.13 -1.80
CA GLU A 36 7.85 -3.84 -0.78
C GLU A 36 8.05 -5.35 -0.78
N GLY A 37 7.77 -5.96 0.36
CA GLY A 37 8.06 -7.36 0.60
C GLY A 37 9.50 -7.58 1.05
N GLY A 38 9.95 -8.84 1.02
CA GLY A 38 11.31 -9.18 1.47
C GLY A 38 11.66 -8.84 2.93
N THR A 39 10.67 -8.42 3.74
CA THR A 39 10.88 -7.90 5.10
C THR A 39 11.50 -8.94 6.05
N PRO A 40 12.24 -8.53 7.09
CA PRO A 40 12.91 -9.46 8.00
C PRO A 40 11.96 -10.44 8.71
N LEU A 41 12.45 -11.66 8.92
CA LEU A 41 11.87 -12.63 9.86
C LEU A 41 12.87 -12.77 11.02
N VAL A 42 12.55 -12.17 12.16
CA VAL A 42 13.46 -12.01 13.29
C VAL A 42 13.13 -13.04 14.37
N HIS A 43 14.10 -13.87 14.76
CA HIS A 43 13.94 -14.82 15.86
C HIS A 43 13.98 -14.08 17.21
N LEU A 44 12.88 -14.12 17.96
CA LEU A 44 12.72 -13.41 19.22
C LEU A 44 13.19 -14.25 20.40
N ARG A 45 14.48 -14.60 20.43
CA ARG A 45 15.05 -15.57 21.39
C ARG A 45 14.70 -15.32 22.85
N ARG A 46 14.89 -14.07 23.31
CA ARG A 46 14.67 -13.71 24.72
C ARG A 46 13.20 -13.79 25.12
N LEU A 47 12.31 -13.17 24.33
CA LEU A 47 10.87 -13.24 24.56
C LEU A 47 10.33 -14.67 24.41
N GLY A 48 10.89 -15.43 23.45
CA GLY A 48 10.58 -16.85 23.27
C GLY A 48 10.90 -17.65 24.52
N ALA A 49 12.09 -17.49 25.10
CA ALA A 49 12.47 -18.15 26.35
C ALA A 49 11.56 -17.76 27.53
N GLU A 50 11.22 -16.47 27.68
CA GLU A 50 10.29 -15.99 28.72
C GLU A 50 8.88 -16.60 28.61
N LEU A 51 8.44 -16.91 27.38
CA LEU A 51 7.12 -17.48 27.09
C LEU A 51 7.12 -19.02 26.95
N GLY A 52 8.27 -19.69 27.09
CA GLY A 52 8.40 -21.13 26.84
C GLY A 52 8.27 -21.54 25.36
N LEU A 53 8.55 -20.62 24.42
CA LEU A 53 8.44 -20.81 22.97
C LEU A 53 9.84 -20.84 22.32
N GLU A 54 10.29 -22.01 21.88
CA GLU A 54 11.59 -22.18 21.19
C GLU A 54 11.63 -21.45 19.82
N HIS A 55 10.49 -21.40 19.15
CA HIS A 55 10.36 -20.93 17.77
C HIS A 55 9.44 -19.72 17.64
N LEU A 56 9.71 -18.66 18.43
CA LEU A 56 9.00 -17.40 18.31
C LEU A 56 9.70 -16.44 17.32
N TYR A 57 8.98 -16.01 16.27
CA TYR A 57 9.51 -15.09 15.26
C TYR A 57 8.60 -13.88 15.04
N ALA A 58 9.19 -12.73 14.74
CA ALA A 58 8.50 -11.54 14.25
C ALA A 58 8.73 -11.35 12.76
N LYS A 59 7.63 -11.22 12.00
CA LYS A 59 7.67 -10.74 10.63
C LYS A 59 7.57 -9.21 10.63
N VAL A 60 8.68 -8.52 10.36
CA VAL A 60 8.79 -7.07 10.58
C VAL A 60 8.26 -6.28 9.38
N GLU A 61 6.94 -6.24 9.22
CA GLU A 61 6.28 -5.55 8.10
C GLU A 61 6.35 -4.02 8.17
N GLY A 62 6.82 -3.46 9.29
CA GLY A 62 7.10 -2.02 9.42
C GLY A 62 8.31 -1.54 8.59
N GLN A 63 9.06 -2.45 7.95
CA GLN A 63 10.17 -2.11 7.05
C GLN A 63 9.77 -2.10 5.57
N ASN A 64 8.48 -2.14 5.26
CA ASN A 64 8.01 -1.82 3.91
C ASN A 64 8.12 -0.29 3.65
N PRO A 65 8.06 0.17 2.39
CA PRO A 65 8.35 1.55 2.00
C PRO A 65 7.58 2.63 2.78
N THR A 66 6.30 2.41 3.11
CA THR A 66 5.48 3.37 3.87
C THR A 66 5.47 3.10 5.37
N GLY A 67 6.20 2.08 5.81
CA GLY A 67 6.22 1.62 7.19
C GLY A 67 5.08 0.67 7.55
N SER A 68 4.41 0.06 6.56
CA SER A 68 3.24 -0.79 6.80
C SER A 68 3.12 -1.98 5.87
N PHE A 69 2.49 -3.06 6.34
CA PHE A 69 2.14 -4.21 5.51
C PHE A 69 1.17 -3.87 4.36
N LYS A 70 0.49 -2.73 4.43
CA LYS A 70 -0.47 -2.27 3.40
C LYS A 70 0.16 -2.18 2.01
N ASP A 71 1.45 -1.90 1.95
CA ASP A 71 2.25 -1.81 0.73
C ASP A 71 2.16 -3.07 -0.14
N ARG A 72 2.10 -4.25 0.50
CA ARG A 72 2.00 -5.54 -0.20
C ARG A 72 0.74 -5.65 -1.05
N GLY A 73 -0.38 -5.14 -0.55
CA GLY A 73 -1.64 -5.14 -1.27
C GLY A 73 -1.72 -3.96 -2.24
N MET A 74 -1.22 -2.80 -1.81
CA MET A 74 -1.35 -1.56 -2.56
C MET A 74 -0.59 -1.60 -3.88
N VAL A 75 0.60 -2.24 -3.94
CA VAL A 75 1.31 -2.42 -5.20
C VAL A 75 0.45 -3.14 -6.23
N VAL A 76 -0.27 -4.20 -5.82
CA VAL A 76 -1.14 -4.96 -6.72
C VAL A 76 -2.37 -4.14 -7.09
N ALA A 77 -3.04 -3.54 -6.10
CA ALA A 77 -4.26 -2.75 -6.33
C ALA A 77 -4.01 -1.58 -7.30
N VAL A 78 -2.94 -0.82 -7.10
CA VAL A 78 -2.60 0.31 -7.99
C VAL A 78 -2.14 -0.19 -9.36
N SER A 79 -1.36 -1.27 -9.44
CA SER A 79 -0.99 -1.86 -10.74
C SER A 79 -2.23 -2.26 -11.56
N LYS A 80 -3.23 -2.86 -10.90
CA LYS A 80 -4.50 -3.22 -11.54
C LYS A 80 -5.35 -2.00 -11.90
N ALA A 81 -5.33 -0.94 -11.09
CA ALA A 81 -6.01 0.31 -11.41
C ALA A 81 -5.42 0.93 -12.69
N VAL A 82 -4.08 0.98 -12.81
CA VAL A 82 -3.41 1.47 -14.02
C VAL A 82 -3.72 0.59 -15.23
N GLU A 83 -3.69 -0.74 -15.08
CA GLU A 83 -4.06 -1.67 -16.15
C GLU A 83 -5.52 -1.48 -16.62
N ALA A 84 -6.41 -1.12 -15.72
CA ALA A 84 -7.81 -0.80 -16.02
C ALA A 84 -8.00 0.62 -16.61
N GLY A 85 -6.93 1.41 -16.77
CA GLY A 85 -6.99 2.76 -17.32
C GLY A 85 -7.44 3.84 -16.33
N ALA A 86 -7.34 3.58 -15.02
CA ALA A 86 -7.66 4.57 -14.01
C ALA A 86 -6.77 5.82 -14.13
N GLN A 87 -7.36 6.99 -13.94
CA GLN A 87 -6.65 8.27 -13.86
C GLN A 87 -6.49 8.76 -12.42
N ALA A 88 -7.34 8.25 -11.52
CA ALA A 88 -7.27 8.54 -10.10
C ALA A 88 -7.64 7.31 -9.26
N ILE A 89 -7.19 7.32 -8.01
CA ILE A 89 -7.60 6.36 -7.00
C ILE A 89 -8.19 7.06 -5.78
N ILE A 90 -9.18 6.43 -5.17
CA ILE A 90 -9.81 6.94 -3.95
C ILE A 90 -9.59 5.97 -2.80
N CYS A 91 -9.29 6.52 -1.62
CA CYS A 91 -9.18 5.78 -0.37
C CYS A 91 -9.99 6.47 0.74
N ALA A 92 -10.93 5.75 1.35
CA ALA A 92 -11.63 6.19 2.56
C ALA A 92 -10.91 5.71 3.83
N SER A 93 -9.77 6.31 4.20
CA SER A 93 -9.01 5.92 5.41
C SER A 93 -8.11 7.04 5.93
N THR A 94 -7.94 7.14 7.25
CA THR A 94 -7.05 8.11 7.89
C THR A 94 -5.65 7.59 8.20
N GLY A 95 -5.34 6.31 7.95
CA GLY A 95 -4.11 5.67 8.44
C GLY A 95 -3.23 5.07 7.33
N ASN A 96 -2.52 3.99 7.66
CA ASN A 96 -1.55 3.35 6.76
C ASN A 96 -2.08 3.03 5.36
N THR A 97 -3.39 2.78 5.21
CA THR A 97 -4.00 2.53 3.90
C THR A 97 -3.94 3.77 3.00
N SER A 98 -4.26 4.96 3.51
CA SER A 98 -4.18 6.19 2.70
C SER A 98 -2.73 6.62 2.47
N ALA A 99 -1.83 6.39 3.43
CA ALA A 99 -0.40 6.61 3.23
C ALA A 99 0.16 5.72 2.11
N SER A 100 -0.16 4.43 2.14
CA SER A 100 0.23 3.48 1.10
C SER A 100 -0.40 3.83 -0.25
N ALA A 101 -1.71 4.09 -0.29
CA ALA A 101 -2.40 4.50 -1.53
C ALA A 101 -1.76 5.76 -2.14
N ALA A 102 -1.46 6.77 -1.32
CA ALA A 102 -0.81 7.97 -1.77
C ALA A 102 0.58 7.71 -2.37
N ALA A 103 1.42 6.92 -1.68
CA ALA A 103 2.76 6.60 -2.15
C ALA A 103 2.76 5.82 -3.48
N TYR A 104 1.93 4.77 -3.59
CA TYR A 104 1.85 3.97 -4.81
C TYR A 104 1.12 4.69 -5.95
N GLY A 105 0.07 5.46 -5.65
CA GLY A 105 -0.61 6.29 -6.64
C GLY A 105 0.33 7.36 -7.22
N ALA A 106 1.09 8.04 -6.37
CA ALA A 106 2.12 8.99 -6.82
C ALA A 106 3.19 8.32 -7.69
N ALA A 107 3.67 7.15 -7.28
CA ALA A 107 4.65 6.38 -8.06
C ALA A 107 4.10 5.91 -9.43
N ALA A 108 2.79 5.69 -9.52
CA ALA A 108 2.08 5.32 -10.74
C ALA A 108 1.58 6.51 -11.56
N GLY A 109 1.78 7.76 -11.10
CA GLY A 109 1.29 8.96 -11.78
C GLY A 109 -0.23 9.14 -11.72
N LEU A 110 -0.91 8.54 -10.72
CA LEU A 110 -2.35 8.68 -10.50
C LEU A 110 -2.65 9.82 -9.53
N GLU A 111 -3.76 10.52 -9.74
CA GLU A 111 -4.31 11.40 -8.71
C GLU A 111 -4.82 10.55 -7.54
N VAL A 112 -4.50 10.93 -6.30
CA VAL A 112 -4.95 10.21 -5.10
C VAL A 112 -5.86 11.11 -4.28
N VAL A 113 -7.07 10.64 -4.02
CA VAL A 113 -8.03 11.33 -3.18
C VAL A 113 -8.31 10.52 -1.92
N VAL A 114 -8.18 11.17 -0.77
CA VAL A 114 -8.48 10.58 0.53
C VAL A 114 -9.76 11.21 1.06
N VAL A 115 -10.82 10.40 1.18
CA VAL A 115 -12.15 10.89 1.58
C VAL A 115 -12.43 10.51 3.02
N LEU A 116 -12.79 11.50 3.84
CA LEU A 116 -12.95 11.34 5.29
C LEU A 116 -14.19 12.06 5.80
N PRO A 117 -14.84 11.56 6.86
CA PRO A 117 -15.86 12.32 7.58
C PRO A 117 -15.29 13.62 8.17
N ALA A 118 -16.03 14.71 8.06
CA ALA A 118 -15.71 15.97 8.72
C ALA A 118 -15.54 15.77 10.23
N GLY A 119 -14.57 16.46 10.84
CA GLY A 119 -14.26 16.35 12.27
C GLY A 119 -13.45 15.12 12.69
N GLN A 120 -13.22 14.13 11.82
CA GLN A 120 -12.37 12.96 12.09
C GLN A 120 -10.94 13.10 11.52
N ILE A 121 -10.52 14.32 11.22
CA ILE A 121 -9.23 14.60 10.58
C ILE A 121 -8.16 14.76 11.66
N ALA A 122 -7.41 13.69 11.90
CA ALA A 122 -6.18 13.75 12.68
C ALA A 122 -5.00 14.00 11.73
N LEU A 123 -4.54 15.25 11.63
CA LEU A 123 -3.49 15.66 10.69
C LEU A 123 -2.23 14.79 10.77
N GLY A 124 -1.80 14.43 11.98
CA GLY A 124 -0.61 13.58 12.18
C GLY A 124 -0.72 12.20 11.52
N LYS A 125 -1.94 11.65 11.35
CA LYS A 125 -2.15 10.36 10.68
C LYS A 125 -2.15 10.50 9.15
N LEU A 126 -2.46 11.69 8.63
CA LEU A 126 -2.53 11.98 7.21
C LEU A 126 -1.23 12.53 6.62
N LEU A 127 -0.26 12.87 7.46
CA LEU A 127 0.97 13.53 7.04
C LEU A 127 1.67 12.79 5.89
N GLN A 128 1.82 11.46 5.98
CA GLN A 128 2.43 10.67 4.91
C GLN A 128 1.65 10.77 3.59
N ALA A 129 0.31 10.73 3.64
CA ALA A 129 -0.53 10.84 2.45
C ALA A 129 -0.43 12.23 1.81
N LEU A 130 -0.44 13.29 2.63
CA LEU A 130 -0.29 14.68 2.16
C LEU A 130 1.09 14.92 1.55
N VAL A 131 2.16 14.43 2.18
CA VAL A 131 3.54 14.54 1.66
C VAL A 131 3.70 13.78 0.34
N ALA A 132 3.02 12.65 0.18
CA ALA A 132 2.96 11.92 -1.08
C ALA A 132 2.02 12.57 -2.13
N GLY A 133 1.40 13.72 -1.83
CA GLY A 133 0.62 14.51 -2.78
C GLY A 133 -0.87 14.18 -2.85
N ALA A 134 -1.40 13.39 -1.90
CA ALA A 134 -2.83 13.07 -1.88
C ALA A 134 -3.69 14.30 -1.54
N ARG A 135 -4.83 14.41 -2.22
CA ARG A 135 -5.86 15.41 -1.93
C ARG A 135 -6.82 14.88 -0.88
N VAL A 136 -6.94 15.57 0.24
CA VAL A 136 -7.86 15.18 1.31
C VAL A 136 -9.18 15.91 1.14
N VAL A 137 -10.28 15.16 1.04
CA VAL A 137 -11.64 15.69 0.95
C VAL A 137 -12.40 15.32 2.22
N ALA A 138 -12.83 16.33 2.95
CA ALA A 138 -13.70 16.18 4.10
C ALA A 138 -15.16 16.20 3.64
N VAL A 139 -15.93 15.18 4.01
CA VAL A 139 -17.34 15.04 3.67
C VAL A 139 -18.19 15.23 4.92
N GLU A 140 -19.23 16.05 4.83
CA GLU A 140 -20.22 16.18 5.90
C GLU A 140 -21.06 14.90 6.02
N GLY A 141 -20.99 14.25 7.18
CA GLY A 141 -21.69 13.00 7.46
C GLY A 141 -20.79 11.95 8.08
N ASN A 142 -21.22 10.69 8.00
CA ASN A 142 -20.50 9.55 8.55
C ASN A 142 -19.69 8.81 7.45
N PHE A 143 -18.96 7.77 7.85
CA PHE A 143 -18.12 6.98 6.94
C PHE A 143 -18.92 6.37 5.78
N ASP A 144 -20.13 5.86 6.05
CA ASP A 144 -20.97 5.24 5.02
C ASP A 144 -21.41 6.25 3.96
N HIS A 145 -21.68 7.49 4.37
CA HIS A 145 -22.00 8.57 3.44
C HIS A 145 -20.80 8.89 2.53
N ALA A 146 -19.60 9.03 3.12
CA ALA A 146 -18.38 9.23 2.36
C ALA A 146 -18.13 8.07 1.37
N LEU A 147 -18.29 6.83 1.81
CA LEU A 147 -18.10 5.66 0.95
C LEU A 147 -19.12 5.59 -0.20
N ARG A 148 -20.38 5.96 0.06
CA ARG A 148 -21.43 6.03 -0.97
C ARG A 148 -21.07 7.03 -2.06
N ILE A 149 -20.68 8.25 -1.70
CA ILE A 149 -20.26 9.28 -2.65
C ILE A 149 -19.09 8.79 -3.50
N VAL A 150 -18.11 8.13 -2.88
CA VAL A 150 -16.95 7.60 -3.59
C VAL A 150 -17.33 6.51 -4.59
N ARG A 151 -18.26 5.62 -4.23
CA ARG A 151 -18.75 4.58 -5.15
C ARG A 151 -19.52 5.19 -6.32
N GLU A 152 -20.41 6.15 -6.04
CA GLU A 152 -21.14 6.89 -7.07
C GLU A 152 -20.19 7.59 -8.05
N LEU A 153 -19.06 8.13 -7.57
CA LEU A 153 -18.01 8.73 -8.42
C LEU A 153 -17.22 7.69 -9.23
N ALA A 154 -16.96 6.51 -8.66
CA ALA A 154 -16.22 5.44 -9.33
C ALA A 154 -17.05 4.74 -10.42
N ASP A 155 -18.37 4.70 -10.25
CA ASP A 155 -19.30 4.12 -11.25
C ASP A 155 -19.56 5.08 -12.43
N ASP A 156 -19.16 6.35 -12.34
CA ASP A 156 -19.29 7.32 -13.42
C ASP A 156 -18.19 7.13 -14.47
N SER A 157 -18.55 6.53 -15.60
CA SER A 157 -17.66 6.29 -16.75
C SER A 157 -16.94 7.54 -17.30
N ARG A 158 -17.38 8.76 -16.97
CA ARG A 158 -16.69 10.01 -17.35
C ARG A 158 -15.43 10.26 -16.53
N HIS A 159 -15.29 9.57 -15.40
CA HIS A 159 -14.17 9.70 -14.47
C HIS A 159 -13.63 8.31 -14.14
N PRO A 160 -12.61 7.80 -14.85
CA PRO A 160 -12.05 6.47 -14.61
C PRO A 160 -11.29 6.46 -13.27
N ILE A 161 -12.04 6.22 -12.18
CA ILE A 161 -11.55 6.26 -10.81
C ILE A 161 -11.62 4.85 -10.21
N THR A 162 -10.55 4.41 -9.56
CA THR A 162 -10.55 3.12 -8.85
C THR A 162 -10.55 3.33 -7.33
N LEU A 163 -11.47 2.68 -6.64
CA LEU A 163 -11.45 2.60 -5.18
C LEU A 163 -10.42 1.54 -4.74
N VAL A 164 -9.44 1.95 -3.93
CA VAL A 164 -8.33 1.06 -3.48
C VAL A 164 -8.46 0.62 -2.01
N ASN A 165 -9.66 0.75 -1.41
CA ASN A 165 -9.95 0.24 -0.07
C ASN A 165 -11.43 -0.18 0.16
N SER A 166 -11.66 -0.93 1.23
CA SER A 166 -12.97 -1.19 1.87
C SER A 166 -14.04 -1.99 1.09
N VAL A 167 -13.71 -2.61 -0.04
CA VAL A 167 -14.65 -3.51 -0.77
C VAL A 167 -14.00 -4.84 -1.19
N ASN A 168 -12.83 -5.16 -0.63
CA ASN A 168 -12.22 -6.49 -0.78
C ASN A 168 -12.75 -7.47 0.25
#